data_AF-A0A9J7KEJ4-F1
#
_entry.id   AF-A0A9J7KEJ4-F1
#
_cell.length_a   1.000
_cell.length_b   1.000
_cell.length_c   1.000
_cell.angle_alpha   90.00
_cell.angle_beta   90.00
_cell.angle_gamma   90.00
#
_symmetry.space_group_name_H-M   'P 1'
#
loop_
_entity.id
_entity.type
_entity.pdbx_description
1 polymer ?
#
loop_
_entity_poly.entity_id
_entity_poly.type
_entity_poly.pdbx_seq_one_letter_code
_entity_poly.pdbx_strand_id
1 'polypeptide(L)'
;MVNFSGIWEVVEWDDESFLKFFAAMGAPDPNRSFQLFKTVQKFEIIDKEDLVILRIPDPASEGGKRDIPFKVGEESGAVGPVGVPMKKFTIKEGNKLIFHETAPDGQKNITVRELQGDKMILTKTHEGTGVTGRCVWKREGGKL
;
A
#
# COMPACT_ATOMS: atom_id res chain seq x y z
N MET A 1 2.65 -21.83 -1.00
CA MET A 1 2.09 -20.54 -0.54
C MET A 1 2.61 -19.45 -1.46
N VAL A 2 1.79 -18.46 -1.85
CA VAL A 2 2.26 -17.38 -2.75
C VAL A 2 3.24 -16.48 -1.98
N ASN A 3 4.36 -16.13 -2.62
CA ASN A 3 5.42 -15.31 -2.04
C ASN A 3 5.44 -13.91 -2.66
N PHE A 4 5.18 -12.89 -1.84
CA PHE A 4 5.18 -11.49 -2.26
C PHE A 4 6.59 -10.87 -2.30
N SER A 5 7.60 -11.59 -1.82
CA SER A 5 8.97 -11.10 -1.75
C SER A 5 9.50 -10.67 -3.10
N GLY A 6 10.19 -9.54 -3.10
CA GLY A 6 10.79 -8.97 -4.29
C GLY A 6 10.86 -7.46 -4.22
N ILE A 7 11.62 -6.90 -5.15
CA ILE A 7 11.63 -5.47 -5.39
C ILE A 7 10.59 -5.17 -6.46
N TRP A 8 9.78 -4.15 -6.19
CA TRP A 8 8.63 -3.76 -6.99
C TRP A 8 8.76 -2.31 -7.38
N GLU A 9 8.56 -2.05 -8.66
CA GLU A 9 8.59 -0.71 -9.23
C GLU A 9 7.24 -0.41 -9.87
N VAL A 10 6.71 0.79 -9.63
CA VAL A 10 5.44 1.20 -10.21
C VAL A 10 5.60 1.40 -11.72
N VAL A 11 4.70 0.81 -12.50
CA VAL A 11 4.72 0.90 -13.98
C VAL A 11 3.48 1.57 -14.54
N GLU A 12 2.41 1.70 -13.74
CA GLU A 12 1.16 2.33 -14.14
C GLU A 12 0.51 3.00 -12.94
N TRP A 13 0.09 4.26 -13.13
CA TRP A 13 -0.73 5.00 -12.19
C TRP A 13 -2.08 5.29 -12.83
N ASP A 14 -3.17 5.00 -12.12
CA ASP A 14 -4.47 5.57 -12.44
C ASP A 14 -4.66 6.84 -11.58
N ASP A 15 -4.14 7.95 -12.11
CA ASP A 15 -4.12 9.24 -11.43
C ASP A 15 -5.54 9.71 -11.04
N GLU A 16 -6.52 9.53 -11.93
CA GLU A 16 -7.90 9.95 -11.69
C GLU A 16 -8.54 9.16 -10.53
N SER A 17 -8.33 7.84 -10.49
CA SER A 17 -8.85 6.99 -9.41
C SER A 17 -8.27 7.38 -8.04
N PHE A 18 -6.97 7.67 -7.97
CA PHE A 18 -6.34 8.06 -6.71
C PHE A 18 -6.81 9.43 -6.23
N LEU A 19 -6.96 10.40 -7.13
CA LEU A 19 -7.49 11.72 -6.77
C LEU A 19 -8.91 11.60 -6.19
N LYS A 20 -9.78 10.79 -6.81
CA LYS A 20 -11.12 10.48 -6.27
C LYS A 20 -11.04 9.80 -4.91
N PHE A 21 -10.14 8.83 -4.74
CA PHE A 21 -9.95 8.14 -3.47
C PHE A 21 -9.51 9.08 -2.35
N PHE A 22 -8.50 9.92 -2.57
CA PHE A 22 -8.04 10.89 -1.57
C PHE A 22 -9.12 11.93 -1.24
N ALA A 23 -9.89 12.38 -2.24
CA ALA A 23 -11.04 13.24 -2.01
C ALA A 23 -12.12 12.54 -1.16
N ALA A 24 -12.40 11.26 -1.42
CA ALA A 24 -13.38 10.47 -0.65
C ALA A 24 -12.96 10.26 0.82
N MET A 25 -11.66 10.18 1.10
CA MET A 25 -11.12 10.16 2.46
C MET A 25 -11.14 11.54 3.15
N GLY A 26 -11.64 12.59 2.48
CA GLY A 26 -11.66 13.94 3.03
C GLY A 26 -10.29 14.61 3.11
N ALA A 27 -9.32 14.20 2.27
CA ALA A 27 -8.02 14.86 2.23
C ALA A 27 -8.19 16.37 1.90
N PRO A 28 -7.61 17.30 2.70
CA PRO A 28 -7.74 18.73 2.44
C PRO A 28 -7.20 19.16 1.07
N ASP A 29 -6.15 18.47 0.61
CA ASP A 29 -5.60 18.58 -0.73
C ASP A 29 -5.35 17.16 -1.30
N PRO A 30 -6.30 16.64 -2.11
CA PRO A 30 -6.17 15.32 -2.72
C PRO A 30 -4.97 15.21 -3.65
N ASN A 31 -4.62 16.29 -4.36
CA ASN A 31 -3.46 16.30 -5.27
C ASN A 31 -2.17 16.14 -4.48
N ARG A 32 -1.98 16.94 -3.43
CA ARG A 32 -0.80 16.83 -2.56
C ARG A 32 -0.69 15.47 -1.90
N SER A 33 -1.80 14.93 -1.41
CA SER A 33 -1.84 13.60 -0.79
C SER A 33 -1.43 12.51 -1.78
N PHE A 34 -1.91 12.62 -3.03
CA PHE A 34 -1.50 11.71 -4.10
C PHE A 34 -0.04 11.88 -4.49
N GLN A 35 0.47 13.10 -4.61
CA GLN A 35 1.89 13.34 -4.91
C GLN A 35 2.81 12.77 -3.84
N LEU A 36 2.45 12.91 -2.56
CA LEU A 36 3.17 12.26 -1.46
C LEU A 36 3.15 10.73 -1.60
N PHE A 37 2.02 10.15 -1.98
CA PHE A 37 1.93 8.72 -2.23
C PHE A 37 2.80 8.27 -3.43
N LYS A 38 2.89 9.06 -4.51
CA LYS A 38 3.74 8.81 -5.68
C LYS A 38 5.25 8.89 -5.40
N THR A 39 5.67 9.42 -4.25
CA THR A 39 7.11 9.43 -3.88
C THR A 39 7.67 8.03 -3.70
N VAL A 40 6.83 7.06 -3.33
CA VAL A 40 7.20 5.65 -3.31
C VAL A 40 7.04 5.13 -4.74
N GLN A 41 8.10 5.19 -5.54
CA GLN A 41 8.12 4.60 -6.89
C GLN A 41 8.66 3.17 -6.90
N LYS A 42 9.46 2.83 -5.88
CA LYS A 42 10.11 1.53 -5.73
C LYS A 42 10.06 1.12 -4.26
N PHE A 43 9.73 -0.14 -4.00
CA PHE A 43 9.81 -0.73 -2.66
C PHE A 43 10.23 -2.19 -2.71
N GLU A 44 10.66 -2.71 -1.58
CA GLU A 44 10.91 -4.13 -1.40
C GLU A 44 9.86 -4.72 -0.44
N ILE A 45 9.31 -5.88 -0.79
CA ILE A 45 8.56 -6.72 0.15
C ILE A 45 9.48 -7.86 0.58
N ILE A 46 9.51 -8.12 1.89
CA ILE A 46 10.13 -9.30 2.49
C ILE A 46 9.01 -10.06 3.20
N ASP A 47 8.60 -11.18 2.62
CA ASP A 47 7.49 -12.01 3.09
C ASP A 47 8.04 -13.23 3.84
N LYS A 48 7.90 -13.22 5.17
CA LYS A 48 8.33 -14.28 6.08
C LYS A 48 7.16 -15.14 6.58
N GLU A 49 6.09 -15.23 5.79
CA GLU A 49 4.84 -15.94 6.10
C GLU A 49 3.96 -15.25 7.16
N ASP A 50 4.43 -15.18 8.41
CA ASP A 50 3.71 -14.55 9.54
C ASP A 50 4.00 -13.04 9.66
N LEU A 51 5.13 -12.61 9.11
CA LEU A 51 5.60 -11.23 9.09
C LEU A 51 5.88 -10.78 7.66
N VAL A 52 5.22 -9.70 7.23
CA VAL A 52 5.50 -9.01 5.97
C VAL A 52 6.17 -7.69 6.27
N ILE A 53 7.36 -7.46 5.73
CA ILE A 53 8.06 -6.18 5.86
C ILE A 53 7.96 -5.46 4.52
N LEU A 54 7.42 -4.25 4.55
CA LEU A 54 7.49 -3.33 3.42
C LEU A 54 8.64 -2.36 3.67
N ARG A 55 9.70 -2.50 2.89
CA ARG A 55 10.85 -1.59 2.91
C ARG A 55 10.69 -0.53 1.84
N ILE A 56 10.58 0.72 2.25
CA ILE A 56 10.40 1.88 1.37
C ILE A 56 11.55 2.87 1.54
N PRO A 57 11.78 3.78 0.56
CA PRO A 57 12.67 4.92 0.75
C PRO A 57 12.31 5.71 2.01
N ASP A 58 13.32 6.10 2.79
CA ASP A 58 13.13 6.92 3.97
C ASP A 58 13.28 8.41 3.61
N PRO A 59 12.21 9.23 3.70
CA PRO A 59 12.32 10.65 3.40
C PRO A 59 13.23 11.42 4.37
N ALA A 60 13.55 10.87 5.55
CA ALA A 60 14.42 11.50 6.53
C ALA A 60 15.92 11.22 6.31
N SER A 61 16.27 10.35 5.35
CA SER A 61 17.66 9.92 5.13
C SER A 61 17.95 9.82 3.63
N GLU A 62 18.95 10.56 3.16
CA GLU A 62 19.38 10.49 1.75
C GLU A 62 19.88 9.08 1.41
N GLY A 63 19.21 8.41 0.47
CA GLY A 63 19.47 7.01 0.11
C GLY A 63 19.05 5.98 1.16
N GLY A 64 18.48 6.43 2.28
CA GLY A 64 18.01 5.58 3.36
C GLY A 64 16.76 4.80 2.98
N LYS A 65 16.55 3.69 3.69
CA LYS A 65 15.34 2.88 3.61
C LYS A 65 14.80 2.68 5.02
N ARG A 66 13.48 2.63 5.14
CA ARG A 66 12.79 2.29 6.40
C ARG A 66 11.94 1.04 6.22
N ASP A 67 11.93 0.22 7.26
CA ASP A 67 11.17 -1.02 7.32
C ASP A 67 9.84 -0.78 8.03
N ILE A 68 8.75 -1.19 7.38
CA ILE A 68 7.41 -1.15 7.96
C ILE A 68 6.94 -2.60 8.12
N PRO A 69 7.11 -3.20 9.31
CA PRO A 69 6.67 -4.56 9.58
C PRO A 69 5.16 -4.62 9.78
N PHE A 70 4.54 -5.68 9.25
CA PHE A 70 3.14 -6.02 9.46
C PHE A 70 3.03 -7.51 9.80
N LYS A 71 2.43 -7.84 10.93
CA LYS A 71 2.09 -9.22 11.25
C LYS A 71 0.78 -9.63 10.60
N VAL A 72 0.75 -10.83 10.03
CA VAL A 72 -0.46 -11.40 9.43
C VAL A 72 -1.34 -11.95 10.55
N GLY A 73 -2.63 -11.62 10.52
CA GLY A 73 -3.60 -12.07 11.53
C GLY A 73 -3.58 -11.30 12.86
N GLU A 74 -2.77 -10.25 12.98
CA GLU A 74 -2.72 -9.37 14.16
C GLU A 74 -3.01 -7.90 13.78
N GLU A 75 -3.61 -7.15 14.71
CA GLU A 75 -3.75 -5.69 14.59
C GLU A 75 -2.42 -5.01 14.95
N SER A 76 -1.98 -4.07 14.12
CA SER A 76 -0.78 -3.25 14.36
C SER A 76 -1.08 -1.77 14.14
N GLY A 77 -0.31 -0.90 14.78
CA GLY A 77 -0.30 0.53 14.45
C GLY A 77 0.32 0.78 13.07
N ALA A 78 -0.23 1.73 12.32
CA ALA A 78 0.31 2.23 11.08
C ALA A 78 0.20 3.75 11.03
N VAL A 79 0.96 4.39 10.15
CA VAL A 79 0.84 5.81 9.85
C VAL A 79 0.41 5.95 8.39
N GLY A 80 -0.75 6.55 8.17
CA GLY A 80 -1.30 6.80 6.84
C GLY A 80 -0.50 7.84 6.05
N PRO A 81 -0.85 8.05 4.77
CA PRO A 81 -0.11 8.95 3.86
C PRO A 81 -0.03 10.42 4.32
N VAL A 82 -0.89 10.84 5.24
CA VAL A 82 -0.98 12.22 5.76
C VAL A 82 -0.53 12.29 7.23
N GLY A 83 0.25 11.31 7.70
CA GLY A 83 0.73 11.28 9.10
C GLY A 83 -0.33 10.87 10.11
N VAL A 84 -1.53 10.49 9.67
CA VAL A 84 -2.63 10.06 10.54
C VAL A 84 -2.32 8.67 11.11
N PRO A 85 -2.32 8.48 12.44
CA PRO A 85 -2.18 7.15 13.02
C PRO A 85 -3.42 6.32 12.70
N MET A 86 -3.21 5.08 12.27
CA MET A 86 -4.28 4.15 11.88
C MET A 86 -4.06 2.80 12.57
N LYS A 87 -5.16 2.11 12.85
CA LYS A 87 -5.12 0.67 13.15
C LYS A 87 -5.10 -0.09 11.83
N LYS A 88 -4.30 -1.14 11.75
CA LYS A 88 -4.14 -1.94 10.54
C LYS A 88 -4.21 -3.42 10.89
N PHE A 89 -5.06 -4.17 10.19
CA PHE A 89 -5.11 -5.63 10.25
C PHE A 89 -4.72 -6.22 8.90
N THR A 90 -3.80 -7.19 8.90
CA THR A 90 -3.24 -7.76 7.67
C THR A 90 -3.72 -9.19 7.47
N ILE A 91 -4.23 -9.48 6.27
CA ILE A 91 -4.69 -10.80 5.85
C ILE A 91 -3.90 -11.22 4.61
N LYS A 92 -3.52 -12.49 4.54
CA LYS A 92 -2.92 -13.10 3.36
C LYS A 92 -3.83 -14.23 2.88
N GLU A 93 -4.38 -14.09 1.67
CA GLU A 93 -5.36 -15.03 1.12
C GLU A 93 -5.04 -15.30 -0.36
N GLY A 94 -4.66 -16.53 -0.69
CA GLY A 94 -4.29 -16.90 -2.07
C GLY A 94 -3.17 -16.02 -2.63
N ASN A 95 -3.46 -15.29 -3.70
CA ASN A 95 -2.56 -14.33 -4.36
C ASN A 95 -2.72 -12.88 -3.84
N LYS A 96 -3.45 -12.67 -2.75
CA LYS A 96 -3.76 -11.34 -2.19
C LYS A 96 -3.12 -11.12 -0.83
N LEU A 97 -2.59 -9.91 -0.66
CA LEU A 97 -2.21 -9.32 0.62
C LEU A 97 -3.15 -8.15 0.89
N ILE A 98 -3.99 -8.29 1.90
CA ILE A 98 -5.11 -7.40 2.21
C ILE A 98 -4.81 -6.66 3.52
N PHE A 99 -5.03 -5.36 3.52
CA PHE A 99 -4.88 -4.51 4.68
C PHE A 99 -6.22 -3.83 4.98
N HIS A 100 -6.78 -4.10 6.15
CA HIS A 100 -7.90 -3.33 6.69
C HIS A 100 -7.34 -2.22 7.57
N GLU A 101 -7.59 -0.98 7.21
CA GLU A 101 -7.03 0.20 7.85
C GLU A 101 -8.17 1.03 8.44
N THR A 102 -8.12 1.35 9.73
CA THR A 102 -9.14 2.15 10.43
C THR A 102 -8.49 3.40 11.03
N ALA A 103 -8.98 4.57 10.63
CA ALA A 103 -8.55 5.87 11.15
C ALA A 103 -9.21 6.18 12.51
N PRO A 104 -8.70 7.15 13.28
CA PRO A 104 -9.23 7.47 14.62
C PRO A 104 -10.66 8.01 14.62
N ASP A 105 -11.08 8.61 13.51
CA ASP A 105 -12.45 9.10 13.28
C ASP A 105 -13.43 7.99 12.85
N GLY A 106 -12.95 6.74 12.79
CA GLY A 106 -13.73 5.58 12.40
C GLY A 106 -13.80 5.35 10.89
N GLN A 107 -13.19 6.20 10.06
CA GLN A 107 -13.10 5.94 8.62
C GLN A 107 -12.29 4.68 8.35
N LYS A 108 -12.76 3.88 7.39
CA LYS A 108 -12.13 2.61 7.05
C LYS A 108 -11.72 2.56 5.58
N ASN A 109 -10.57 1.95 5.36
CA ASN A 109 -10.00 1.72 4.04
C ASN A 109 -9.55 0.28 3.92
N ILE A 110 -9.73 -0.30 2.74
CA ILE A 110 -9.14 -1.59 2.38
C ILE A 110 -8.07 -1.34 1.34
N THR A 111 -6.87 -1.87 1.57
CA THR A 111 -5.82 -1.94 0.54
C THR A 111 -5.60 -3.39 0.16
N VAL A 112 -5.81 -3.73 -1.11
CA VAL A 112 -5.51 -5.06 -1.67
C VAL A 112 -4.30 -4.96 -2.58
N ARG A 113 -3.32 -5.84 -2.35
CA ARG A 113 -2.19 -6.10 -3.23
C ARG A 113 -2.35 -7.50 -3.81
N GLU A 114 -2.65 -7.59 -5.09
CA GLU A 114 -2.92 -8.84 -5.78
C GLU A 114 -1.81 -9.17 -6.77
N LEU A 115 -1.23 -10.36 -6.67
CA LEU A 115 -0.21 -10.84 -7.61
C LEU A 115 -0.85 -11.43 -8.87
N GLN A 116 -0.41 -10.95 -10.02
CA GLN A 116 -0.81 -11.39 -11.36
C GLN A 116 0.45 -11.58 -12.20
N GLY A 117 1.03 -12.77 -12.14
CA GLY A 117 2.31 -13.08 -12.81
C GLY A 117 3.47 -12.25 -12.24
N ASP A 118 4.14 -11.48 -13.10
CA ASP A 118 5.22 -10.55 -12.75
C ASP A 118 4.72 -9.19 -12.24
N LYS A 119 3.39 -8.99 -12.21
CA LYS A 119 2.74 -7.76 -11.76
C LYS A 119 2.08 -7.91 -10.40
N MET A 120 1.96 -6.79 -9.72
CA MET A 120 1.13 -6.63 -8.53
C MET A 120 0.17 -5.47 -8.76
N ILE A 121 -1.13 -5.74 -8.66
CA ILE A 121 -2.16 -4.72 -8.71
C ILE A 121 -2.40 -4.24 -7.28
N LEU A 122 -2.27 -2.95 -7.04
CA LEU A 122 -2.66 -2.32 -5.78
C LEU A 122 -3.98 -1.60 -5.99
N THR A 123 -4.97 -1.95 -5.18
CA THR A 123 -6.27 -1.25 -5.12
C THR A 123 -6.50 -0.77 -3.69
N LYS A 124 -6.71 0.53 -3.51
CA LYS A 124 -7.19 1.13 -2.26
C LYS A 124 -8.66 1.45 -2.40
N THR A 125 -9.48 1.11 -1.42
CA THR A 125 -10.94 1.32 -1.41
C THR A 125 -11.33 2.05 -0.14
N HIS A 126 -12.05 3.16 -0.26
CA HIS A 126 -12.68 3.84 0.88
C HIS A 126 -14.02 3.17 1.18
N GLU A 127 -14.11 2.41 2.28
CA GLU A 127 -15.27 1.52 2.54
C GLU A 127 -16.60 2.27 2.60
N GLY A 128 -16.61 3.49 3.15
CA GLY A 128 -17.84 4.28 3.30
C GLY A 128 -18.47 4.71 1.97
N THR A 129 -17.71 4.71 0.87
CA THR A 129 -18.17 5.21 -0.44
C THR A 129 -17.96 4.22 -1.59
N GLY A 130 -17.12 3.19 -1.40
CA GLY A 130 -16.71 2.28 -2.46
C GLY A 130 -15.72 2.87 -3.47
N VAL A 131 -15.33 4.15 -3.35
CA VAL A 131 -14.38 4.80 -4.27
C VAL A 131 -13.01 4.16 -4.15
N THR A 132 -12.38 3.91 -5.30
CA THR A 132 -11.09 3.20 -5.39
C THR A 132 -9.98 4.05 -6.00
N GLY A 133 -8.75 3.84 -5.55
CA GLY A 133 -7.51 4.27 -6.20
C GLY A 133 -6.65 3.06 -6.60
N ARG A 134 -6.04 3.08 -7.79
CA ARG A 134 -5.35 1.91 -8.36
C ARG A 134 -3.98 2.23 -8.97
N CYS A 135 -3.00 1.37 -8.74
CA CYS A 135 -1.74 1.34 -9.50
C CYS A 135 -1.24 -0.08 -9.75
N VAL A 136 -0.30 -0.21 -10.70
CA VAL A 136 0.33 -1.48 -11.05
C VAL A 136 1.82 -1.39 -10.80
N TRP A 137 2.34 -2.44 -10.17
CA TRP A 137 3.75 -2.63 -9.89
C TRP A 137 4.27 -3.80 -10.69
N LYS A 138 5.51 -3.73 -11.15
CA LYS A 138 6.23 -4.83 -11.80
C LYS A 138 7.37 -5.29 -10.91
N ARG A 139 7.59 -6.61 -10.84
CA ARG A 139 8.71 -7.20 -10.10
C ARG A 139 10.02 -6.98 -10.86
N GLU A 140 11.01 -6.40 -10.19
CA GLU A 140 12.35 -6.26 -10.73
C GLU A 140 13.00 -7.65 -10.88
N GLY A 141 13.64 -7.89 -12.03
CA GLY A 141 14.33 -9.16 -12.31
C GLY A 141 13.43 -10.33 -12.71
N GLY A 142 12.12 -10.12 -12.89
CA GLY A 142 11.26 -11.10 -13.55
C GLY A 142 11.60 -11.18 -15.05
N LYS A 143 12.17 -12.29 -15.51
CA LYS A 143 12.31 -12.54 -16.96
C LYS A 143 10.92 -12.64 -17.58
N LEU A 144 10.70 -11.91 -18.68
CA LEU A 144 9.56 -12.07 -19.59
C LEU A 144 9.54 -13.48 -20.19
#